data_AF-A0A267ESD4-F1
#
_entry.id   AF-A0A267ESD4-F1
#
_cell.length_a   1.000
_cell.length_b   1.000
_cell.length_c   1.000
_cell.angle_alpha   90.00
_cell.angle_beta   90.00
_cell.angle_gamma   90.00
#
_symmetry.space_group_name_H-M   'P 1'
#
loop_
_entity.id
_entity.type
_entity.pdbx_description
1 polymer ?
#
loop_
_entity_poly.entity_id
_entity_poly.type
_entity_poly.pdbx_seq_one_letter_code
_entity_poly.pdbx_strand_id
1 'polypeptide(L)' 'MSLAVFVINAEPLETGYLPEVDGRVTLTAPALISNNGESSCHGNWRSAAYHYLVSDRQVKCFPIGLSDFAAG' A
#
# COMPACT_ATOMS: atom_id res chain seq x y z
N MET A 1 -19.57 16.70 6.38
CA MET A 1 -19.03 15.34 6.58
C MET A 1 -18.07 15.05 5.43
N SER A 2 -16.85 14.57 5.69
CA SER A 2 -15.87 14.23 4.65
C SER A 2 -15.75 12.72 4.52
N LEU A 3 -15.72 12.21 3.28
CA LEU A 3 -15.55 10.79 2.96
C LEU A 3 -14.15 10.61 2.36
N ALA A 4 -13.38 9.68 2.91
CA ALA A 4 -12.08 9.28 2.36
C ALA A 4 -12.16 7.82 1.91
N VAL A 5 -11.85 7.56 0.64
CA VAL A 5 -11.85 6.19 0.07
C VAL A 5 -10.41 5.78 -0.18
N PHE A 6 -9.95 4.76 0.55
CA PHE A 6 -8.65 4.17 0.34
C PHE A 6 -8.74 3.06 -0.70
N VAL A 7 -7.78 3.01 -1.61
CA VAL A 7 -7.61 1.88 -2.52
C VAL A 7 -6.45 1.05 -2.01
N ILE A 8 -6.74 -0.21 -1.69
CA ILE A 8 -5.75 -1.22 -1.31
C ILE A 8 -5.69 -2.22 -2.43
N ASN A 9 -4.52 -2.38 -3.04
CA ASN A 9 -4.30 -3.34 -4.12
C ASN A 9 -3.28 -4.39 -3.66
N ALA A 10 -3.58 -5.68 -3.84
CA ALA A 10 -2.69 -6.77 -3.50
C ALA A 10 -2.38 -7.59 -4.76
N GLU A 11 -1.10 -7.72 -5.06
CA GLU A 11 -0.58 -8.35 -6.28
C GLU A 11 0.38 -9.48 -5.87
N PRO A 12 0.22 -10.71 -6.38
CA PRO A 12 1.24 -11.74 -6.20
C PRO A 12 2.52 -11.33 -6.95
N LEU A 13 3.68 -11.67 -6.39
CA LEU A 13 4.95 -11.48 -7.09
C LEU A 13 5.22 -12.68 -8.00
N GLU A 14 5.82 -12.44 -9.17
CA GLU A 14 6.24 -13.54 -10.03
C GLU A 14 7.28 -14.40 -9.32
N THR A 15 7.13 -15.72 -9.44
CA THR A 15 8.01 -16.71 -8.85
C THR A 15 9.45 -16.47 -9.26
N GLY A 16 10.32 -16.19 -8.28
CA GLY A 16 11.77 -16.03 -8.49
C GLY A 16 12.35 -14.72 -7.98
N TYR A 17 11.52 -13.72 -7.62
CA TYR A 17 12.02 -12.43 -7.15
C TYR A 17 12.53 -12.47 -5.70
N LEU A 18 11.76 -13.10 -4.81
CA LEU A 18 12.11 -13.31 -3.41
C LEU A 18 11.41 -14.60 -2.92
N PRO A 19 12.15 -15.64 -2.49
CA PRO A 19 11.57 -16.95 -2.17
C PRO A 19 10.70 -16.97 -0.90
N GLU A 20 10.72 -15.89 -0.12
CA GLU A 20 10.07 -15.80 1.20
C GLU A 20 8.93 -14.78 1.25
N VAL A 21 8.45 -14.25 0.12
CA VAL A 21 7.29 -13.35 0.06
C VAL A 21 6.32 -13.79 -1.02
N ASP A 22 5.03 -13.74 -0.69
CA ASP A 22 3.96 -14.17 -1.59
C ASP A 22 3.54 -13.06 -2.56
N GLY A 23 3.73 -11.81 -2.18
CA GLY A 23 3.37 -10.69 -3.03
C GLY A 23 3.69 -9.31 -2.49
N ARG A 24 3.06 -8.31 -3.10
CA ARG A 24 3.10 -6.90 -2.73
C ARG A 24 1.69 -6.38 -2.48
N VAL A 25 1.54 -5.55 -1.45
CA VAL A 25 0.34 -4.76 -1.21
C VAL A 25 0.69 -3.27 -1.31
N THR A 26 -0.12 -2.53 -2.05
CA THR A 26 0.01 -1.08 -2.24
C THR A 26 -1.20 -0.38 -1.67
N LEU A 27 -0.95 0.59 -0.79
CA LEU A 27 -1.95 1.49 -0.24
C LEU A 27 -1.84 2.82 -0.97
N THR A 28 -2.89 3.23 -1.66
CA THR A 28 -2.95 4.53 -2.32
C THR A 28 -3.69 5.49 -1.42
N ALA A 29 -3.03 6.58 -1.02
CA ALA A 29 -3.68 7.63 -0.26
C ALA A 29 -4.84 8.22 -1.09
N PRO A 30 -5.99 8.49 -0.46
CA PRO A 30 -7.13 9.09 -1.16
C PRO A 30 -6.69 10.43 -1.75
N ALA A 31 -7.04 10.66 -3.03
CA ALA A 31 -7.13 12.02 -3.52
C ALA A 31 -8.16 12.72 -2.62
N LEU A 32 -7.76 13.82 -2.00
CA LEU A 32 -8.65 14.58 -1.14
C LEU A 32 -9.72 15.24 -2.00
N ILE A 33 -10.82 14.54 -2.22
CA ILE A 33 -11.99 15.09 -2.89
C ILE A 33 -12.72 15.93 -1.84
N SER A 34 -12.27 17.18 -1.68
CA SER A 34 -13.07 18.18 -1.01
C SER A 34 -14.08 18.72 -2.00
N ASN A 35 -15.37 18.49 -1.77
CA ASN A 35 -16.43 19.14 -2.55
C ASN A 35 -16.38 20.68 -2.47
N ASN A 36 -15.60 21.27 -1.54
CA ASN A 36 -15.58 22.70 -1.25
C ASN A 36 -14.15 23.30 -1.16
N GLY A 37 -13.10 22.58 -1.58
CA GLY A 37 -11.70 23.05 -1.47
C GLY A 37 -11.09 23.04 -0.05
N GLU A 38 -11.88 22.81 1.00
CA GLU A 38 -11.36 22.63 2.37
C GLU A 38 -11.01 21.16 2.63
N SER A 39 -9.72 20.88 2.79
CA SER A 39 -9.19 19.58 3.22
C SER A 39 -9.37 19.43 4.73
N SER A 40 -10.22 18.50 5.15
CA SER A 40 -10.47 18.19 6.57
C SER A 40 -9.89 16.85 7.01
N CYS A 41 -8.78 16.41 6.39
CA CYS A 41 -8.02 15.28 6.91
C CYS A 41 -6.86 15.77 7.78
N HIS A 42 -7.03 15.72 9.10
CA HIS A 42 -5.96 15.99 10.07
C HIS A 42 -4.84 14.91 10.10
N GLY A 43 -4.72 14.09 9.05
CA GLY A 43 -3.70 13.05 8.91
C GLY A 43 -2.93 13.22 7.61
N ASN A 44 -1.60 13.26 7.69
CA ASN A 44 -0.71 13.15 6.53
C ASN A 44 -0.79 11.73 5.97
N TRP A 45 -1.87 11.41 5.25
CA TRP A 45 -2.01 10.14 4.55
C TRP A 45 -0.99 10.06 3.42
N ARG A 46 -0.20 8.99 3.39
CA ARG A 46 0.81 8.77 2.37
C ARG A 46 0.56 7.41 1.72
N SER A 47 0.71 7.36 0.40
CA SER A 47 0.76 6.10 -0.30
C SER A 47 1.99 5.32 0.16
N ALA A 48 1.85 4.01 0.29
CA ALA A 48 2.90 3.11 0.76
C ALA A 48 2.78 1.74 0.09
N ALA A 49 3.90 1.03 -0.01
CA ALA A 49 3.94 -0.33 -0.52
C ALA A 49 4.68 -1.25 0.46
N TYR A 50 4.19 -2.48 0.58
CA TYR A 50 4.72 -3.50 1.47
C TYR A 50 4.83 -4.83 0.73
N HIS A 51 5.86 -5.61 1.01
CA HIS A 51 5.83 -7.04 0.72
C HIS A 51 4.95 -7.74 1.74
N TYR A 52 4.19 -8.75 1.33
CA TYR A 52 3.44 -9.60 2.25
C TYR A 52 3.85 -11.06 2.12
N LEU A 53 3.86 -11.73 3.27
CA LEU A 53 3.99 -13.18 3.40
C LEU A 53 2.81 -13.70 4.21
N VAL A 54 2.18 -14.74 3.70
CA VAL A 54 1.08 -15.49 4.28
C VAL A 54 1.65 -16.80 4.85
N SER A 55 1.64 -16.92 6.17
CA SER A 55 2.13 -18.11 6.87
C SER A 55 1.15 -18.47 7.97
N ASP A 56 0.71 -19.74 8.00
CA ASP A 56 -0.12 -20.32 9.07
C ASP A 56 -1.28 -19.41 9.53
N ARG A 57 -2.02 -18.86 8.56
CA ARG A 57 -3.17 -17.95 8.75
C ARG A 57 -2.84 -16.54 9.24
N GLN A 58 -1.57 -16.15 9.27
CA GLN A 58 -1.13 -14.79 9.52
C GLN A 58 -0.60 -14.15 8.24
N VAL A 59 -0.81 -12.84 8.09
CA VAL A 59 -0.19 -12.02 7.05
C VAL A 59 0.81 -11.10 7.72
N LYS A 60 2.08 -11.20 7.31
CA LYS A 60 3.15 -10.32 7.76
C LYS A 60 3.49 -9.35 6.64
N CYS A 61 3.49 -8.06 6.93
CA CYS A 61 3.82 -7.00 5.97
C CYS A 61 5.19 -6.39 6.29
N PHE A 62 6.05 -6.26 5.29
CA PHE A 62 7.39 -5.69 5.40
C PHE A 62 7.49 -4.44 4.52
N PRO A 63 7.99 -3.30 5.02
CA PRO A 63 8.11 -2.09 4.22
C PRO A 63 9.08 -2.31 3.07
N ILE A 64 8.69 -1.89 1.86
CA ILE A 64 9.59 -1.91 0.70
C ILE A 64 10.49 -0.67 0.80
N GLY A 65 11.80 -0.85 0.66
CA GLY A 65 12.73 0.27 0.60
C GLY A 65 12.45 1.11 -0.64
N LEU A 66 12.51 2.44 -0.54
CA LEU A 66 12.30 3.34 -1.69
C LEU A 66 13.26 3.07 -2.86
N SER A 67 14.39 2.39 -2.62
CA SER A 67 15.35 1.94 -3.63
C SER A 67 14.81 0.83 -4.55
N ASP A 68 13.86 0.03 -4.10
CA ASP A 68 13.34 -1.12 -4.85
C ASP A 68 12.21 -0.71 -5.82
N PHE A 69 11.78 0.56 -5.76
CA PHE A 69 10.77 1.12 -6.67
C PHE A 69 11.33 1.43 -8.07
N ALA A 70 12.66 1.54 -8.21
CA ALA A 70 13.32 1.86 -9.48
C ALA A 70 13.75 0.62 -10.28
N ALA A 71 13.66 -0.57 -9.70
CA ALA A 71 14.13 -1.84 -10.28
C ALA A 71 13.00 -2.74 -10.82
N GLY A 72 11.75 -2.27 -10.85
CA GLY A 72 10.59 -3.00 -11.36
C GLY A 72 9.64 -2.11 -12.13
#